data_AF-A0A826HVT2-F1
#
_entry.id   AF-A0A826HVT2-F1
#
_cell.length_a   1.000
_cell.length_b   1.000
_cell.length_c   1.000
_cell.angle_alpha   90.00
_cell.angle_beta   90.00
_cell.angle_gamma   90.00
#
_symmetry.space_group_name_H-M   'P 1'
#
loop_
_entity.id
_entity.type
_entity.pdbx_description
1 polymer ?
#
loop_
_entity_poly.entity_id
_entity_poly.type
_entity_poly.pdbx_seq_one_letter_code
_entity_poly.pdbx_strand_id
1 'polypeptide(L)' 'MAFVELENGNFINVNLIETLKFSVMQKKDEPNWIAYFDKGMQRITDADRIRILKTAGFVKIKKEKNDE' A
#
# COMPACT_ATOMS: atom_id res chain seq x y z
N MET A 1 -1.38 17.01 -1.65
CA MET A 1 -1.27 15.75 -2.41
C MET A 1 -0.60 14.72 -1.53
N ALA A 2 -1.05 13.47 -1.57
CA ALA A 2 -0.58 12.43 -0.66
C ALA A 2 0.27 11.43 -1.46
N PHE A 3 1.59 11.46 -1.26
CA PHE A 3 2.54 10.58 -1.93
C PHE A 3 3.14 9.61 -0.92
N VAL A 4 3.38 8.38 -1.35
CA VAL A 4 4.06 7.35 -0.56
C VAL A 4 5.25 6.84 -1.34
N GLU A 5 6.42 6.88 -0.70
CA GLU A 5 7.60 6.20 -1.17
C GLU A 5 7.51 4.71 -0.83
N LEU A 6 7.61 3.89 -1.87
CA LEU A 6 7.63 2.44 -1.79
C LEU A 6 9.03 1.95 -1.42
N GLU A 7 9.13 0.71 -0.95
CA GLU A 7 10.42 0.07 -0.65
C GLU A 7 11.34 -0.06 -1.87
N ASN A 8 10.78 -0.07 -3.08
CA ASN A 8 11.56 -0.08 -4.32
C ASN A 8 12.05 1.31 -4.76
N GLY A 9 11.81 2.36 -3.97
CA GLY A 9 12.17 3.75 -4.28
C GLY A 9 11.20 4.46 -5.24
N ASN A 10 10.14 3.80 -5.69
CA ASN A 10 9.10 4.45 -6.49
C ASN A 10 8.17 5.29 -5.60
N PHE A 11 7.61 6.35 -6.17
CA PHE A 11 6.61 7.18 -5.49
C PHE A 11 5.24 6.91 -6.09
N ILE A 12 4.26 6.61 -5.24
CA ILE A 12 2.86 6.50 -5.66
C ILE A 12 2.07 7.64 -5.05
N ASN A 13 1.29 8.33 -5.89
CA ASN A 13 0.25 9.23 -5.42
C ASN A 13 -0.98 8.42 -5.02
N VAL A 14 -1.31 8.39 -3.73
CA VAL A 14 -2.43 7.57 -3.24
C VAL A 14 -3.78 8.05 -3.78
N ASN A 15 -3.87 9.31 -4.22
CA ASN A 15 -5.09 9.84 -4.85
C ASN A 15 -5.32 9.30 -6.27
N LEU A 16 -4.32 8.69 -6.89
CA LEU A 16 -4.43 8.06 -8.22
C LEU A 16 -4.69 6.55 -8.14
N ILE A 17 -4.74 5.99 -6.92
CA ILE A 17 -5.03 4.58 -6.73
C ILE A 17 -6.53 4.39 -6.84
N GLU A 18 -6.95 3.70 -7.90
CA GLU A 18 -8.36 3.38 -8.13
C GLU A 18 -8.77 2.13 -7.35
N THR A 19 -7.87 1.15 -7.25
CA THR A 19 -8.15 -0.11 -6.54
C THR A 19 -6.85 -0.78 -6.09
N LEU A 20 -6.89 -1.35 -4.89
CA LEU A 20 -5.86 -2.29 -4.41
C LEU A 20 -6.41 -3.72 -4.56
N LYS A 21 -5.71 -4.58 -5.30
CA LYS A 21 -6.06 -6.00 -5.40
C LYS A 21 -4.99 -6.88 -4.78
N PHE A 22 -5.48 -7.92 -4.13
CA PHE A 22 -4.66 -9.01 -3.64
C PHE A 22 -4.54 -10.09 -4.73
N SER A 23 -3.32 -10.53 -5.05
CA SER A 23 -3.09 -11.65 -5.97
C SER A 23 -2.27 -12.74 -5.27
N VAL A 24 -2.90 -13.89 -5.02
CA VAL A 24 -2.20 -15.10 -4.57
C VAL A 24 -1.44 -15.68 -5.76
N MET A 25 -0.24 -15.18 -6.05
CA MET A 25 0.63 -15.87 -7.01
C MET A 25 1.23 -17.09 -6.34
N GLN A 26 0.59 -18.26 -6.49
CA GLN A 26 1.08 -19.64 -6.45
C GLN A 26 2.14 -20.12 -5.40
N LYS A 27 2.82 -19.25 -4.66
CA LYS A 27 3.62 -19.56 -3.49
C LYS A 27 2.74 -19.32 -2.27
N LYS A 28 2.53 -20.41 -1.54
CA LYS A 28 1.52 -20.58 -0.50
C LYS A 28 1.63 -19.59 0.68
N ASP A 29 2.71 -18.82 0.77
CA ASP A 29 3.10 -18.08 1.96
C ASP A 29 3.40 -16.58 1.74
N GLU A 30 3.40 -16.08 0.50
CA GLU A 30 3.70 -14.66 0.23
C GLU A 30 2.61 -13.97 -0.60
N PRO A 31 1.69 -13.25 0.06
CA PRO A 31 0.68 -12.49 -0.63
C PRO A 31 1.32 -11.39 -1.51
N ASN A 32 1.11 -11.43 -2.84
CA ASN A 32 1.51 -10.35 -3.73
C ASN A 32 0.41 -9.29 -3.82
N TRP A 33 0.75 -8.07 -3.43
CA TRP A 33 -0.15 -6.93 -3.55
C TRP A 33 0.08 -6.20 -4.86
N ILE A 34 -1.00 -5.81 -5.53
CA ILE A 34 -0.96 -5.03 -6.77
C ILE A 34 -1.85 -3.80 -6.61
N ALA A 35 -1.26 -2.62 -6.76
CA ALA A 35 -1.97 -1.35 -6.84
C ALA A 35 -2.29 -1.04 -8.31
N TYR A 36 -3.55 -0.72 -8.59
CA TYR A 36 -4.01 -0.26 -9.90
C TYR A 36 -4.26 1.25 -9.85
N PHE A 37 -3.83 1.92 -10.89
CA PHE A 37 -3.97 3.36 -11.11
C PHE A 37 -4.35 3.60 -12.57
N ASP A 38 -4.85 4.80 -12.84
CA ASP A 38 -5.35 5.22 -14.16
C ASP A 38 -4.38 4.89 -15.32
N LYS A 39 -3.07 4.90 -15.05
CA LYS A 39 -1.99 4.65 -16.03
C LYS A 39 -1.35 3.26 -15.97
N GLY A 40 -1.83 2.33 -15.14
CA GLY A 40 -1.27 0.98 -15.08
C GLY A 40 -1.38 0.28 -13.72
N MET A 41 -0.49 -0.68 -13.49
CA MET A 41 -0.43 -1.43 -12.23
C MET A 41 1.00 -1.52 -11.70
N GLN A 42 1.14 -1.52 -10.38
CA GLN A 42 2.41 -1.65 -9.68
C GLN A 42 2.30 -2.76 -8.65
N ARG A 43 3.26 -3.69 -8.66
CA ARG A 43 3.43 -4.65 -7.57
C ARG A 43 4.02 -3.93 -6.37
N ILE A 44 3.41 -4.11 -5.20
CA ILE A 44 3.78 -3.48 -3.94
C ILE A 44 3.95 -4.55 -2.86
N THR A 45 4.68 -4.25 -1.79
CA THR A 45 4.81 -5.13 -0.62
C THR A 45 3.64 -4.94 0.35
N ASP A 46 3.56 -5.78 1.38
CA ASP A 46 2.59 -5.55 2.46
C ASP A 46 2.91 -4.27 3.25
N ALA A 47 4.19 -3.95 3.43
CA ALA A 47 4.63 -2.72 4.08
C ALA A 47 4.20 -1.49 3.27
N ASP A 48 4.39 -1.52 1.95
CA ASP A 48 3.91 -0.50 1.02
C ASP A 48 2.40 -0.33 1.11
N ARG A 49 1.65 -1.44 1.10
CA ARG A 49 0.19 -1.42 1.26
C ARG A 49 -0.22 -0.73 2.56
N ILE A 50 0.42 -1.04 3.68
CA ILE A 50 0.11 -0.40 4.97
C ILE A 50 0.39 1.09 4.91
N ARG A 51 1.51 1.50 4.31
CA ARG A 51 1.84 2.93 4.12
C ARG A 51 0.81 3.64 3.26
N ILE A 52 0.42 3.04 2.13
CA ILE A 52 -0.62 3.56 1.23
C ILE A 52 -1.94 3.73 1.97
N LEU A 53 -2.40 2.69 2.69
CA LEU A 53 -3.66 2.72 3.41
C LEU A 53 -3.68 3.72 4.57
N LYS A 54 -2.54 3.90 5.26
CA LYS A 54 -2.38 4.93 6.30
C LYS A 54 -2.44 6.33 5.69
N THR A 55 -1.69 6.56 4.61
CA THR A 55 -1.62 7.86 3.93
C THR A 55 -2.93 8.24 3.24
N ALA A 56 -3.67 7.25 2.71
CA ALA A 56 -5.00 7.43 2.15
C ALA A 56 -6.12 7.55 3.20
N GLY A 57 -5.80 7.43 4.50
CA GLY A 57 -6.76 7.59 5.59
C GLY A 57 -7.70 6.40 5.84
N PHE A 58 -7.49 5.26 5.17
CA PHE A 58 -8.31 4.06 5.34
C PHE A 58 -7.98 3.26 6.60
N VAL A 59 -6.73 3.32 7.07
CA VAL A 59 -6.33 2.70 8.33
C VAL A 59 -6.29 3.78 9.41
N LYS A 60 -7.24 3.74 10.36
CA LYS A 60 -7.06 4.43 11.64
C LYS A 60 -5.75 3.93 12.23
N ILE A 61 -4.77 4.82 12.34
CA ILE A 61 -3.60 4.60 13.19
C ILE A 61 -4.21 4.37 14.58
N LYS A 62 -4.28 3.12 15.04
CA LYS A 62 -4.27 2.88 16.48
C LYS A 62 -2.96 3.54 16.89
N LYS A 63 -3.04 4.72 17.51
CA LYS A 63 -1.96 5.19 18.38
C LYS A 63 -1.79 4.03 19.36
N GLU A 64 -0.76 3.22 19.11
CA GLU A 64 -0.23 2.37 20.17
C GLU A 64 -0.01 3.33 21.34
N LYS A 65 -0.54 2.96 22.50
CA LYS A 65 -0.39 3.76 23.70
C LYS A 65 1.09 4.09 23.82
N ASN A 66 1.40 5.37 23.98
CA ASN A 66 2.59 5.77 24.69
C ASN A 66 2.51 5.03 26.04
N ASP A 67 3.25 3.95 26.17
CA ASP A 67 3.62 3.43 27.48
C ASP A 67 4.66 4.43 27.99
N GLU A 68 4.19 5.27 28.91
CA GLU A 68 4.97 6.21 29.70
C GLU A 68 5.94 5.46 30.63
#